data_AF-A0A124GSH3-F1
#
_entry.id   AF-A0A124GSH3-F1
#
_cell.length_a   1.000
_cell.length_b   1.000
_cell.length_c   1.000
_cell.angle_alpha   90.00
_cell.angle_beta   90.00
_cell.angle_gamma   90.00
#
_symmetry.space_group_name_H-M   'P 1'
#
loop_
_entity.id
_entity.type
_entity.pdbx_description
1 polymer ?
#
loop_
_entity_poly.entity_id
_entity_poly.type
_entity_poly.pdbx_seq_one_letter_code
_entity_poly.pdbx_strand_id
1 'polypeptide(L)'
;MDDTLIDKLISILKVRDIPAKRELIESAFEDDRNAQWTSKHLRPDTLLSKDELALYLKLENSGALQPILSNSDLGATRPILEDELRNAIESLEASTAKIQKQTETLKFQCASLNKQLGLENNVEQQRNRDIARLQKKHEAGRQNTTMAAIELADELEVDFKTATDKSGAESKRILASLSTRLKQDDKALASLETLMSSIKYRGNDASTVKRTNHLSAMLSDYVAEEIHYRLDRLYLETIHAGGSNLQAMDGATSTALEEELESLYPEIEILAEMSTRQQFHEPILRELQNEHDQLRVASQEKLEQALDMLIEMTLSKQDLTNQLGVRESSLELLEQLAALYQSEAGSELVTQPSFRRESLRRRSLQPGLFLATRTPTAPVAAQPSLERLLRGVGVPPESILHSRENGGVSDLHEKRYHISETLQGLSIAVDAPLVTSLAPLDNASQLLRCSLHANSHYGTSLRDPSEESALSDLEKELTSLQNGVHKLNLDVLHQRDGNQDRLIEKWT
;
A
#
# COMPACT_ATOMS: atom_id res chain seq x y z
N MET A 1 -7.54 72.82 85.08
CA MET A 1 -6.75 72.60 83.84
C MET A 1 -5.74 73.73 83.60
N ASP A 2 -5.87 74.88 84.28
CA ASP A 2 -4.94 76.02 84.14
C ASP A 2 -3.59 75.84 84.87
N ASP A 3 -3.56 75.10 85.99
CA ASP A 3 -2.32 74.86 86.76
C ASP A 3 -1.20 74.21 85.92
N THR A 4 -1.56 73.33 84.97
CA THR A 4 -0.60 72.67 84.09
C THR A 4 0.03 73.59 83.03
N LEU A 5 -0.63 74.70 82.66
CA LEU A 5 -0.09 75.67 81.71
C LEU A 5 0.80 76.68 82.42
N ILE A 6 0.42 77.10 83.64
CA ILE A 6 1.21 78.00 84.47
C ILE A 6 2.55 77.34 84.85
N ASP A 7 2.54 76.07 85.28
CA ASP A 7 3.76 75.34 85.59
C ASP A 7 4.65 75.09 84.36
N LYS A 8 4.03 74.88 83.19
CA LYS A 8 4.76 74.75 81.92
C LYS A 8 5.40 76.08 81.50
N LEU A 9 4.71 77.21 81.67
CA LEU A 9 5.26 78.54 81.41
C LEU A 9 6.41 78.86 82.37
N ILE A 10 6.26 78.58 83.66
CA ILE A 10 7.32 78.78 84.65
C ILE A 10 8.53 77.89 84.34
N SER A 11 8.33 76.67 83.85
CA SER A 11 9.42 75.80 83.41
C SER A 11 10.15 76.38 82.19
N ILE A 12 9.42 76.95 81.21
CA ILE A 12 10.01 77.56 80.01
C ILE A 12 10.79 78.84 80.37
N LEU A 13 10.27 79.64 81.31
CA LEU A 13 10.93 80.87 81.79
C LEU A 13 12.16 80.57 82.66
N LYS A 14 12.10 79.56 83.53
CA LYS A 14 13.25 79.09 84.32
C LYS A 14 14.34 78.49 83.46
N VAL A 15 13.99 77.74 82.41
CA VAL A 15 14.99 77.20 81.47
C VAL A 15 15.76 78.32 80.77
N ARG A 16 15.20 79.53 80.67
CA ARG A 16 15.78 80.67 79.93
C ARG A 16 16.38 81.76 80.83
N ASP A 17 16.57 81.47 82.12
CA ASP A 17 17.14 82.40 83.12
C ASP A 17 16.41 83.75 83.24
N ILE A 18 15.09 83.77 83.01
CA ILE A 18 14.25 84.95 83.20
C ILE A 18 13.62 84.87 84.61
N PRO A 19 13.93 85.81 85.53
CA PRO A 19 13.40 85.76 86.89
C PRO A 19 11.91 86.12 86.91
N ALA A 20 11.05 85.14 87.19
CA ALA A 20 9.60 85.34 87.28
C ALA A 20 9.07 85.05 88.69
N LYS A 21 8.27 85.96 89.24
CA LYS A 21 7.53 85.77 90.50
C LYS A 21 6.20 85.07 90.21
N ARG A 22 5.96 83.91 90.83
CA ARG A 22 4.80 83.04 90.59
C ARG A 22 3.45 83.76 90.79
N GLU A 23 3.38 84.62 91.79
CA GLU A 23 2.19 85.39 92.17
C GLU A 23 1.73 86.41 91.10
N LEU A 24 2.64 86.93 90.27
CA LEU A 24 2.31 87.86 89.19
C LEU A 24 1.82 87.15 87.91
N ILE A 25 2.24 85.90 87.72
CA ILE A 25 1.82 85.09 86.58
C ILE A 25 0.44 84.50 86.87
N GLU A 26 0.20 84.03 88.10
CA GLU A 26 -1.13 83.54 88.51
C GLU A 26 -2.19 84.66 88.40
N SER A 27 -1.88 85.91 88.74
CA SER A 27 -2.82 87.04 88.58
C SER A 27 -3.03 87.49 87.12
N ALA A 28 -2.03 87.34 86.24
CA ALA A 28 -2.18 87.67 84.82
C ALA A 28 -2.93 86.59 84.02
N PHE A 29 -3.04 85.37 84.56
CA PHE A 29 -3.75 84.24 83.94
C PHE A 29 -5.21 84.10 84.40
N GLU A 30 -5.72 85.03 85.22
CA GLU A 30 -7.16 85.13 85.49
C GLU A 30 -7.96 85.51 84.22
N ASP A 31 -7.33 86.13 83.21
CA ASP A 31 -7.92 86.39 81.90
C ASP A 31 -7.62 85.25 80.89
N ASP A 32 -8.66 84.53 80.43
CA ASP A 32 -8.58 83.40 79.47
C ASP A 32 -7.91 83.78 78.12
N ARG A 33 -7.96 85.07 77.76
CA ARG A 33 -7.25 85.59 76.57
C ARG A 33 -5.74 85.45 76.68
N ASN A 34 -5.18 85.60 77.87
CA ASN A 34 -3.73 85.48 78.10
C ASN A 34 -3.29 84.00 78.07
N ALA A 35 -4.16 83.07 78.50
CA ALA A 35 -3.93 81.63 78.41
C ALA A 35 -3.96 81.10 76.96
N GLN A 36 -4.90 81.59 76.14
CA GLN A 36 -4.94 81.27 74.71
C GLN A 36 -3.78 81.91 73.95
N TRP A 37 -3.38 83.13 74.31
CA TRP A 37 -2.21 83.78 73.71
C TRP A 37 -0.91 83.03 74.02
N THR A 38 -0.72 82.60 75.27
CA THR A 38 0.47 81.82 75.67
C THR A 38 0.51 80.45 75.00
N SER A 39 -0.61 79.74 74.89
CA SER A 39 -0.62 78.45 74.19
C SER A 39 -0.35 78.55 72.68
N LYS A 40 -0.75 79.66 72.05
CA LYS A 40 -0.55 79.90 70.61
C LYS A 40 0.84 80.43 70.27
N HIS A 41 1.42 81.28 71.12
CA HIS A 41 2.67 82.01 70.82
C HIS A 41 3.88 81.56 71.64
N LEU A 42 3.71 80.86 72.77
CA LEU A 42 4.81 80.25 73.54
C LEU A 42 4.91 78.74 73.30
N ARG A 43 5.02 78.35 72.03
CA ARG A 43 5.42 76.99 71.60
C ARG A 43 6.93 76.91 71.37
N PRO A 44 7.56 75.74 71.58
CA PRO A 44 9.01 75.56 71.38
C PRO A 44 9.47 75.97 69.97
N ASP A 45 8.62 75.84 68.95
CA ASP A 45 8.91 76.22 67.56
C ASP A 45 8.95 77.74 67.32
N THR A 46 8.34 78.52 68.21
CA THR A 46 8.24 80.00 68.13
C THR A 46 9.23 80.70 69.05
N LEU A 47 9.92 79.94 69.89
CA LEU A 47 10.75 80.44 70.97
C LEU A 47 12.21 80.02 70.73
N LEU A 48 13.09 80.97 70.45
CA LEU A 48 14.51 80.73 70.18
C LEU A 48 15.16 79.76 71.18
N SER A 49 15.79 78.69 70.71
CA SER A 49 16.54 77.72 71.52
C SER A 49 17.74 78.39 72.21
N LYS A 50 18.33 77.79 73.26
CA LYS A 50 19.52 78.34 73.95
C LYS A 50 20.70 78.55 73.00
N ASP A 51 20.89 77.61 72.08
CA ASP A 51 21.94 77.67 71.07
C ASP A 51 21.64 78.76 70.02
N GLU A 52 20.37 78.91 69.64
CA GLU A 52 19.93 79.96 68.70
C GLU A 52 19.97 81.35 69.33
N LEU A 53 19.71 81.48 70.63
CA LEU A 53 19.85 82.73 71.38
C LEU A 53 21.33 83.09 71.55
N ALA A 54 22.19 82.11 71.82
CA ALA A 54 23.64 82.33 71.83
C ALA A 54 24.16 82.72 70.44
N LEU A 55 23.61 82.14 69.37
CA LEU A 55 23.91 82.55 67.99
C LEU A 55 23.37 83.94 67.67
N TYR A 56 22.14 84.26 68.08
CA TYR A 56 21.54 85.58 67.90
C TYR A 56 22.36 86.66 68.61
N LEU A 57 22.74 86.45 69.88
CA LEU A 57 23.62 87.36 70.62
C LEU A 57 25.01 87.47 69.98
N LYS A 58 25.56 86.37 69.44
CA LYS A 58 26.82 86.43 68.67
C LYS A 58 26.67 87.19 67.35
N LEU A 59 25.54 87.07 66.66
CA LEU A 59 25.25 87.79 65.42
C LEU A 59 24.95 89.28 65.66
N GLU A 60 24.32 89.62 66.78
CA GLU A 60 24.04 90.99 67.21
C GLU A 60 25.33 91.69 67.65
N ASN A 61 26.14 91.03 68.48
CA ASN A 61 27.45 91.54 68.91
C ASN A 61 28.48 91.63 67.76
N SER A 62 28.26 90.91 66.65
CA SER A 62 29.09 90.98 65.44
C SER A 62 28.52 91.88 64.33
N GLY A 63 27.37 92.54 64.55
CA GLY A 63 26.78 93.49 63.60
C GLY A 63 26.23 92.88 62.30
N ALA A 64 26.23 91.55 62.16
CA ALA A 64 25.87 90.85 60.91
C ALA A 64 24.35 90.73 60.66
N LEU A 65 23.50 91.16 61.61
CA LEU A 65 22.03 91.10 61.51
C LEU A 65 21.42 92.27 60.73
N GLN A 66 22.02 93.46 60.75
CA GLN A 66 21.52 94.64 60.02
C GLN A 66 21.37 94.44 58.50
N PRO A 67 22.31 93.78 57.78
CA PRO A 67 22.15 93.57 56.34
C PRO A 67 21.07 92.53 55.99
N ILE A 68 20.77 91.57 56.86
CA ILE A 68 19.79 90.52 56.60
C ILE A 68 18.35 91.05 56.74
N LEU A 69 18.10 91.90 57.73
CA LEU A 69 16.80 92.55 57.95
C LEU A 69 16.52 93.67 56.92
N SER A 70 17.57 94.20 56.28
CA SER A 70 17.45 95.25 55.26
C SER A 70 17.22 94.71 53.84
N ASN A 71 17.24 93.39 53.64
CA ASN A 71 17.01 92.77 52.33
C ASN A 71 15.53 92.90 51.92
N SER A 72 15.29 93.72 50.91
CA SER A 72 13.97 94.09 50.39
C SER A 72 13.27 93.00 49.57
N ASP A 73 13.90 91.83 49.39
CA ASP A 73 13.39 90.75 48.53
C ASP A 73 12.40 89.79 49.23
N LEU A 74 12.17 89.92 50.53
CA LEU A 74 11.10 89.21 51.24
C LEU A 74 9.72 89.90 51.15
N GLY A 75 9.67 91.11 50.57
CA GLY A 75 8.44 91.89 50.34
C GLY A 75 7.94 91.86 48.90
N ALA A 76 8.52 91.04 48.01
CA ALA A 76 8.15 90.98 46.60
C ALA A 76 6.95 90.04 46.35
N THR A 77 5.84 90.24 47.06
CA THR A 77 4.53 89.79 46.55
C THR A 77 4.01 90.90 45.64
N ARG A 78 4.38 90.84 44.35
CA ARG A 78 3.78 91.70 43.31
C ARG A 78 2.25 91.50 43.38
N PRO A 79 1.43 92.57 43.48
CA PRO A 79 -0.01 92.40 43.41
C PRO A 79 -0.34 91.84 42.03
N ILE A 80 -1.01 90.68 42.02
CA ILE A 80 -1.41 89.98 40.80
C ILE A 80 -2.29 90.93 39.99
N LEU A 81 -1.92 91.18 38.73
CA LEU A 81 -2.68 92.08 37.86
C LEU A 81 -3.97 91.35 37.42
N GLU A 82 -5.12 92.02 37.50
CA GLU A 82 -6.43 91.42 37.14
C GLU A 82 -6.45 90.89 35.69
N ASP A 83 -5.70 91.51 34.78
CA ASP A 83 -5.54 91.07 33.39
C ASP A 83 -4.69 89.79 33.26
N GLU A 84 -3.69 89.59 34.12
CA GLU A 84 -2.90 88.35 34.18
C GLU A 84 -3.78 87.18 34.68
N LEU A 85 -4.68 87.44 35.65
CA LEU A 85 -5.68 86.47 36.10
C LEU A 85 -6.69 86.14 34.99
N ARG A 86 -7.21 87.14 34.29
CA ARG A 86 -8.16 86.93 33.19
C ARG A 86 -7.54 86.13 32.04
N ASN A 87 -6.31 86.46 31.64
CA ASN A 87 -5.57 85.68 30.64
C ASN A 87 -5.27 84.25 31.10
N ALA A 88 -4.94 84.05 32.39
CA ALA A 88 -4.72 82.71 32.94
C ALA A 88 -6.01 81.88 32.98
N ILE A 89 -7.15 82.50 33.30
CA ILE A 89 -8.48 81.87 33.26
C ILE A 89 -8.85 81.50 31.82
N GLU A 90 -8.73 82.43 30.87
CA GLU A 90 -9.03 82.16 29.46
C GLU A 90 -8.12 81.06 28.87
N SER A 91 -6.83 81.05 29.23
CA SER A 91 -5.89 79.99 28.85
C SER A 91 -6.25 78.64 29.48
N LEU A 92 -6.65 78.63 30.76
CA LEU A 92 -7.12 77.45 31.46
C LEU A 92 -8.41 76.92 30.84
N GLU A 93 -9.39 77.78 30.56
CA GLU A 93 -10.65 77.41 29.89
C GLU A 93 -10.40 76.87 28.49
N ALA A 94 -9.52 77.50 27.71
CA ALA A 94 -9.13 77.00 26.39
C ALA A 94 -8.43 75.63 26.48
N SER A 95 -7.58 75.41 27.49
CA SER A 95 -6.95 74.12 27.76
C SER A 95 -7.97 73.06 28.19
N THR A 96 -8.88 73.43 29.09
CA THR A 96 -9.95 72.55 29.58
C THR A 96 -10.88 72.15 28.44
N ALA A 97 -11.23 73.08 27.54
CA ALA A 97 -12.01 72.80 26.34
C ALA A 97 -11.27 71.89 25.35
N LYS A 98 -9.94 72.05 25.18
CA LYS A 98 -9.13 71.13 24.37
C LYS A 98 -9.08 69.73 24.98
N ILE A 99 -8.87 69.62 26.29
CA ILE A 99 -8.87 68.35 27.01
C ILE A 99 -10.25 67.69 26.92
N GLN A 100 -11.33 68.45 27.09
CA GLN A 100 -12.70 67.95 26.95
C GLN A 100 -12.92 67.33 25.56
N LYS A 101 -12.57 68.05 24.48
CA LYS A 101 -12.65 67.54 23.10
C LYS A 101 -11.80 66.28 22.90
N GLN A 102 -10.60 66.23 23.47
CA GLN A 102 -9.74 65.05 23.41
C GLN A 102 -10.36 63.87 24.16
N THR A 103 -10.93 64.08 25.34
CA THR A 103 -11.60 63.01 26.10
C THR A 103 -12.85 62.49 25.41
N GLU A 104 -13.62 63.36 24.74
CA GLU A 104 -14.78 62.97 23.94
C GLU A 104 -14.35 62.12 22.73
N THR A 105 -13.26 62.54 22.06
CA THR A 105 -12.68 61.78 20.94
C THR A 105 -12.18 60.41 21.40
N LEU A 106 -11.46 60.34 22.52
CA LEU A 106 -10.99 59.07 23.10
C LEU A 106 -12.16 58.19 23.54
N LYS A 107 -13.21 58.74 24.15
CA LYS A 107 -14.42 57.98 24.49
C LYS A 107 -15.09 57.39 23.25
N PHE A 108 -15.17 58.16 22.17
CA PHE A 108 -15.69 57.67 20.89
C PHE A 108 -14.81 56.55 20.32
N GLN A 109 -13.49 56.73 20.33
CA GLN A 109 -12.53 55.71 19.87
C GLN A 109 -12.62 54.42 20.71
N CYS A 110 -12.67 54.53 22.04
CA CYS A 110 -12.85 53.39 22.93
C CYS A 110 -14.18 52.67 22.69
N ALA A 111 -15.27 53.42 22.49
CA ALA A 111 -16.57 52.83 22.18
C ALA A 111 -16.56 52.10 20.81
N SER A 112 -15.87 52.66 19.82
CA SER A 112 -15.70 52.03 18.51
C SER A 112 -14.86 50.75 18.58
N LEU A 113 -13.73 50.80 19.30
CA LEU A 113 -12.87 49.63 19.52
C LEU A 113 -13.61 48.52 20.28
N ASN A 114 -14.38 48.85 21.31
CA ASN A 114 -15.19 47.87 22.02
C ASN A 114 -16.26 47.22 21.13
N LYS A 115 -16.88 47.98 20.22
CA LYS A 115 -17.81 47.41 19.23
C LYS A 115 -17.09 46.46 18.27
N GLN A 116 -15.91 46.84 17.79
CA GLN A 116 -15.10 46.00 16.90
C GLN A 116 -14.64 44.71 17.59
N LEU A 117 -14.16 44.80 18.83
CA LEU A 117 -13.78 43.65 19.65
C LEU A 117 -14.98 42.72 19.90
N GLY A 118 -16.17 43.28 20.11
CA GLY A 118 -17.41 42.49 20.23
C GLY A 118 -17.76 41.74 18.94
N LEU A 119 -17.63 42.39 17.78
CA LEU A 119 -17.85 41.75 16.48
C LEU A 119 -16.81 40.65 16.20
N GLU A 120 -15.54 40.91 16.49
CA GLU A 120 -14.45 39.94 16.30
C GLU A 120 -14.65 38.70 17.17
N ASN A 121 -14.99 38.87 18.45
CA ASN A 121 -15.34 37.75 19.34
C ASN A 121 -16.53 36.93 18.81
N ASN A 122 -17.55 37.59 18.27
CA ASN A 122 -18.71 36.89 17.70
C ASN A 122 -18.33 36.07 16.45
N VAL A 123 -17.51 36.65 15.56
CA VAL A 123 -16.99 35.97 14.37
C VAL A 123 -16.10 34.79 14.77
N GLU A 124 -15.23 34.96 15.77
CA GLU A 124 -14.35 33.90 16.26
C GLU A 124 -15.14 32.78 16.95
N GLN A 125 -16.15 33.10 17.76
CA GLN A 125 -17.06 32.10 18.32
C GLN A 125 -17.81 31.34 17.24
N GLN A 126 -18.29 32.03 16.19
CA GLN A 126 -18.97 31.39 15.08
C GLN A 126 -18.02 30.47 14.31
N ARG A 127 -16.81 30.94 14.01
CA ARG A 127 -15.74 30.16 13.38
C ARG A 127 -15.41 28.92 14.20
N ASN A 128 -15.28 29.05 15.52
CA ASN A 128 -14.98 27.91 16.41
C ASN A 128 -16.12 26.89 16.43
N ARG A 129 -17.39 27.33 16.41
CA ARG A 129 -18.55 26.44 16.29
C ARG A 129 -18.54 25.69 14.96
N ASP A 130 -18.22 26.36 13.86
CA ASP A 130 -18.19 25.75 12.54
C ASP A 130 -17.01 24.78 12.38
N ILE A 131 -15.83 25.11 12.93
CA ILE A 131 -14.68 24.19 13.01
C ILE A 131 -15.04 22.95 13.84
N ALA A 132 -15.67 23.11 15.01
CA ALA A 132 -16.06 21.98 15.85
C ALA A 132 -17.10 21.07 15.16
N ARG A 133 -18.06 21.66 14.42
CA ARG A 133 -19.01 20.90 13.60
C ARG A 133 -18.31 20.12 12.50
N LEU A 134 -17.36 20.75 11.81
CA LEU A 134 -16.58 20.12 10.75
C LEU A 134 -15.73 18.95 11.30
N GLN A 135 -15.04 19.16 12.42
CA GLN A 135 -14.29 18.11 13.12
C GLN A 135 -15.18 16.95 13.52
N LYS A 136 -16.36 17.21 14.11
CA LYS A 136 -17.32 16.16 14.46
C LYS A 136 -17.81 15.39 13.23
N LYS A 137 -18.06 16.07 12.11
CA LYS A 137 -18.46 15.41 10.86
C LYS A 137 -17.33 14.55 10.29
N HIS A 138 -16.08 15.04 10.31
CA HIS A 138 -14.93 14.26 9.88
C HIS A 138 -14.69 13.04 10.77
N GLU A 139 -14.80 13.19 12.09
CA GLU A 139 -14.63 12.08 13.03
C GLU A 139 -15.72 11.02 12.83
N ALA A 140 -16.98 11.42 12.72
CA ALA A 140 -18.07 10.49 12.39
C ALA A 140 -17.87 9.82 11.02
N GLY A 141 -17.40 10.56 10.01
CA GLY A 141 -17.05 10.03 8.70
C GLY A 141 -15.93 8.98 8.78
N ARG A 142 -14.86 9.28 9.53
CA ARG A 142 -13.74 8.35 9.78
C ARG A 142 -14.24 7.08 10.46
N GLN A 143 -15.03 7.22 11.52
CA GLN A 143 -15.59 6.08 12.25
C GLN A 143 -16.48 5.21 11.35
N ASN A 144 -17.31 5.83 10.52
CA ASN A 144 -18.12 5.10 9.53
C ASN A 144 -17.25 4.38 8.50
N THR A 145 -16.20 5.03 7.98
CA THR A 145 -15.29 4.38 7.02
C THR A 145 -14.50 3.23 7.67
N THR A 146 -14.09 3.37 8.92
CA THR A 146 -13.40 2.29 9.64
C THR A 146 -14.33 1.14 9.96
N MET A 147 -15.58 1.42 10.33
CA MET A 147 -16.59 0.38 10.57
C MET A 147 -16.91 -0.38 9.27
N ALA A 148 -17.14 0.33 8.17
CA ALA A 148 -17.35 -0.30 6.86
C ALA A 148 -16.14 -1.12 6.40
N ALA A 149 -14.92 -0.66 6.68
CA ALA A 149 -13.71 -1.43 6.37
C ALA A 149 -13.60 -2.71 7.20
N ILE A 150 -13.96 -2.67 8.48
CA ILE A 150 -13.99 -3.86 9.37
C ILE A 150 -15.09 -4.82 8.91
N GLU A 151 -16.29 -4.34 8.60
CA GLU A 151 -17.39 -5.17 8.10
C GLU A 151 -17.00 -5.90 6.80
N LEU A 152 -16.34 -5.21 5.85
CA LEU A 152 -15.85 -5.82 4.62
C LEU A 152 -14.71 -6.84 4.88
N ALA A 153 -13.85 -6.58 5.87
CA ALA A 153 -12.79 -7.53 6.24
C ALA A 153 -13.37 -8.80 6.89
N ASP A 154 -14.36 -8.65 7.77
CA ASP A 154 -15.07 -9.76 8.39
C ASP A 154 -15.86 -10.58 7.36
N GLU A 155 -16.54 -9.91 6.41
CA GLU A 155 -17.24 -10.55 5.28
C GLU A 155 -16.25 -11.36 4.43
N LEU A 156 -15.11 -10.77 4.07
CA LEU A 156 -14.06 -11.43 3.31
C LEU A 156 -13.46 -12.62 4.07
N GLU A 157 -13.28 -12.53 5.39
CA GLU A 157 -12.80 -13.66 6.21
C GLU A 157 -13.82 -14.80 6.26
N VAL A 158 -15.12 -14.49 6.37
CA VAL A 158 -16.19 -15.48 6.29
C VAL A 158 -16.22 -16.14 4.91
N ASP A 159 -16.12 -15.36 3.84
CA ASP A 159 -16.06 -15.87 2.46
C ASP A 159 -14.83 -16.77 2.25
N PHE A 160 -13.67 -16.40 2.78
CA PHE A 160 -12.48 -17.25 2.77
C PHE A 160 -12.71 -18.57 3.49
N LYS A 161 -13.23 -18.53 4.72
CA LYS A 161 -13.53 -19.75 5.50
C LYS A 161 -14.52 -20.64 4.75
N THR A 162 -15.61 -20.07 4.25
CA THR A 162 -16.60 -20.86 3.50
C THR A 162 -16.03 -21.43 2.20
N ALA A 163 -15.19 -20.69 1.47
CA ALA A 163 -14.51 -21.18 0.26
C ALA A 163 -13.50 -22.29 0.58
N THR A 164 -12.70 -22.16 1.64
CA THR A 164 -11.78 -23.20 2.10
C THR A 164 -12.51 -24.47 2.54
N ASP A 165 -13.61 -24.34 3.29
CA ASP A 165 -14.45 -25.46 3.71
C ASP A 165 -15.11 -26.16 2.50
N LYS A 166 -15.60 -25.39 1.53
CA LYS A 166 -16.15 -25.92 0.27
C LYS A 166 -15.10 -26.72 -0.49
N SER A 167 -13.89 -26.17 -0.62
CA SER A 167 -12.76 -26.83 -1.26
C SER A 167 -12.37 -28.11 -0.52
N GLY A 168 -12.33 -28.09 0.82
CA GLY A 168 -12.08 -29.26 1.65
C GLY A 168 -13.15 -30.35 1.51
N ALA A 169 -14.43 -29.98 1.42
CA ALA A 169 -15.53 -30.90 1.18
C ALA A 169 -15.49 -31.51 -0.22
N GLU A 170 -15.14 -30.72 -1.23
CA GLU A 170 -14.97 -31.18 -2.61
C GLU A 170 -13.75 -32.11 -2.75
N SER A 171 -12.64 -31.84 -2.07
CA SER A 171 -11.49 -32.73 -1.99
C SER A 171 -11.87 -34.10 -1.41
N LYS A 172 -12.63 -34.13 -0.31
CA LYS A 172 -13.17 -35.39 0.24
C LYS A 172 -14.09 -36.11 -0.74
N ARG A 173 -14.93 -35.38 -1.47
CA ARG A 173 -15.82 -35.95 -2.51
C ARG A 173 -15.02 -36.56 -3.66
N ILE A 174 -13.99 -35.87 -4.15
CA ILE A 174 -13.13 -36.36 -5.23
C ILE A 174 -12.34 -37.59 -4.78
N LEU A 175 -11.79 -37.59 -3.56
CA LEU A 175 -11.10 -38.77 -3.00
C LEU A 175 -12.04 -39.97 -2.84
N ALA A 176 -13.28 -39.74 -2.40
CA ALA A 176 -14.29 -40.79 -2.33
C ALA A 176 -14.62 -41.34 -3.74
N SER A 177 -14.83 -40.45 -4.71
CA SER A 177 -15.05 -40.81 -6.13
C SER A 177 -13.89 -41.62 -6.69
N LEU A 178 -12.65 -41.14 -6.52
CA LEU A 178 -11.42 -41.84 -6.90
C LEU A 178 -11.34 -43.24 -6.28
N SER A 179 -11.62 -43.37 -4.99
CA SER A 179 -11.60 -44.67 -4.31
C SER A 179 -12.66 -45.62 -4.87
N THR A 180 -13.87 -45.13 -5.13
CA THR A 180 -14.92 -45.95 -5.76
C THR A 180 -14.57 -46.34 -7.19
N ARG A 181 -13.97 -45.43 -7.96
CA ARG A 181 -13.56 -45.65 -9.34
C ARG A 181 -12.43 -46.66 -9.44
N LEU A 182 -11.40 -46.54 -8.61
CA LEU A 182 -10.30 -47.50 -8.53
C LEU A 182 -10.83 -48.91 -8.21
N LYS A 183 -11.78 -49.04 -7.27
CA LYS A 183 -12.42 -50.33 -6.99
C LYS A 183 -13.22 -50.89 -8.17
N GLN A 184 -13.84 -50.02 -8.97
CA GLN A 184 -14.55 -50.44 -10.19
C GLN A 184 -13.56 -50.86 -11.28
N ASP A 185 -12.45 -50.14 -11.41
CA ASP A 185 -11.36 -50.44 -12.35
C ASP A 185 -10.68 -51.76 -11.99
N ASP A 186 -10.43 -52.05 -10.71
CA ASP A 186 -9.89 -53.34 -10.27
C ASP A 186 -10.83 -54.50 -10.64
N LYS A 187 -12.15 -54.30 -10.51
CA LYS A 187 -13.15 -55.28 -10.96
C LYS A 187 -13.17 -55.43 -12.48
N ALA A 188 -13.05 -54.32 -13.20
CA ALA A 188 -12.99 -54.32 -14.66
C ALA A 188 -11.74 -55.08 -15.14
N LEU A 189 -10.57 -54.82 -14.54
CA LEU A 189 -9.32 -55.54 -14.83
C LEU A 189 -9.43 -57.03 -14.50
N ALA A 190 -10.05 -57.40 -13.38
CA ALA A 190 -10.31 -58.81 -13.09
C ALA A 190 -11.24 -59.44 -14.15
N SER A 191 -12.28 -58.72 -14.59
CA SER A 191 -13.15 -59.21 -15.66
C SER A 191 -12.43 -59.31 -17.00
N LEU A 192 -11.53 -58.39 -17.30
CA LEU A 192 -10.67 -58.41 -18.47
C LEU A 192 -9.72 -59.61 -18.45
N GLU A 193 -9.10 -59.91 -17.30
CA GLU A 193 -8.26 -61.10 -17.13
C GLU A 193 -9.05 -62.39 -17.39
N THR A 194 -10.30 -62.47 -16.88
CA THR A 194 -11.18 -63.62 -17.18
C THR A 194 -11.57 -63.69 -18.66
N LEU A 195 -11.77 -62.55 -19.31
CA LEU A 195 -12.08 -62.47 -20.75
C LEU A 195 -10.88 -62.95 -21.59
N MET A 196 -9.68 -62.49 -21.24
CA MET A 196 -8.43 -62.83 -21.93
C MET A 196 -8.04 -64.29 -21.74
N SER A 197 -8.20 -64.84 -20.54
CA SER A 197 -7.97 -66.28 -20.29
C SER A 197 -8.99 -67.19 -21.00
N SER A 198 -10.15 -66.64 -21.37
CA SER A 198 -11.18 -67.33 -22.19
C SER A 198 -10.86 -67.36 -23.69
N ILE A 199 -9.83 -66.63 -24.16
CA ILE A 199 -9.40 -66.67 -25.56
C ILE A 199 -8.66 -67.98 -25.79
N LYS A 200 -9.34 -68.92 -26.47
CA LYS A 200 -8.75 -70.21 -26.85
C LYS A 200 -7.97 -70.04 -28.15
N TYR A 201 -6.73 -70.47 -28.15
CA TYR A 201 -5.90 -70.58 -29.35
C TYR A 201 -5.65 -72.06 -29.69
N ARG A 202 -6.05 -72.49 -30.89
CA ARG A 202 -5.75 -73.84 -31.39
C ARG A 202 -4.42 -73.79 -32.15
N GLY A 203 -3.32 -74.02 -31.44
CA GLY A 203 -1.98 -73.89 -32.01
C GLY A 203 -1.53 -75.02 -32.95
N ASN A 204 -2.39 -75.96 -33.31
CA ASN A 204 -1.99 -77.19 -33.99
C ASN A 204 -2.64 -77.42 -35.38
N ASP A 205 -3.26 -76.38 -35.93
CA ASP A 205 -3.96 -76.43 -37.22
C ASP A 205 -3.00 -76.84 -38.36
N ALA A 206 -1.78 -76.32 -38.36
CA ALA A 206 -0.78 -76.66 -39.38
C ALA A 206 -0.34 -78.14 -39.35
N SER A 207 -0.27 -78.77 -38.17
CA SER A 207 0.13 -80.19 -38.08
C SER A 207 -1.04 -81.13 -38.35
N THR A 208 -2.26 -80.74 -37.98
CA THR A 208 -3.48 -81.49 -38.28
C THR A 208 -3.78 -81.47 -39.78
N VAL A 209 -3.60 -80.33 -40.45
CA VAL A 209 -3.64 -80.24 -41.93
C VAL A 209 -2.60 -81.16 -42.57
N LYS A 210 -1.33 -81.11 -42.13
CA LYS A 210 -0.28 -82.01 -42.66
C LYS A 210 -0.62 -83.48 -42.44
N ARG A 211 -1.18 -83.83 -41.28
CA ARG A 211 -1.62 -85.20 -40.97
C ARG A 211 -2.79 -85.63 -41.85
N THR A 212 -3.78 -84.77 -42.07
CA THR A 212 -4.91 -85.04 -42.96
C THR A 212 -4.42 -85.25 -44.40
N ASN A 213 -3.47 -84.45 -44.87
CA ASN A 213 -2.89 -84.61 -46.21
C ASN A 213 -2.19 -85.96 -46.35
N HIS A 214 -1.37 -86.34 -45.37
CA HIS A 214 -0.66 -87.61 -45.38
C HIS A 214 -1.61 -88.82 -45.31
N LEU A 215 -2.61 -88.78 -44.42
CA LEU A 215 -3.60 -89.85 -44.28
C LEU A 215 -4.50 -89.96 -45.52
N SER A 216 -4.85 -88.85 -46.16
CA SER A 216 -5.63 -88.86 -47.40
C SER A 216 -4.86 -89.44 -48.57
N ALA A 217 -3.56 -89.14 -48.69
CA ALA A 217 -2.70 -89.75 -49.70
C ALA A 217 -2.60 -91.27 -49.49
N MET A 218 -2.33 -91.70 -48.26
CA MET A 218 -2.26 -93.12 -47.91
C MET A 218 -3.60 -93.85 -48.16
N LEU A 219 -4.74 -93.20 -47.90
CA LEU A 219 -6.05 -93.77 -48.20
C LEU A 219 -6.28 -93.89 -49.71
N SER A 220 -5.84 -92.92 -50.50
CA SER A 220 -5.89 -92.98 -51.96
C SER A 220 -5.10 -94.16 -52.49
N ASP A 221 -3.87 -94.33 -52.01
CA ASP A 221 -2.98 -95.44 -52.39
C ASP A 221 -3.64 -96.80 -52.08
N TYR A 222 -4.19 -96.96 -50.86
CA TYR A 222 -4.87 -98.20 -50.48
C TYR A 222 -6.14 -98.47 -51.28
N VAL A 223 -6.91 -97.43 -51.65
CA VAL A 223 -8.10 -97.59 -52.49
C VAL A 223 -7.72 -97.97 -53.92
N ALA A 224 -6.67 -97.35 -54.48
CA ALA A 224 -6.15 -97.71 -55.79
C ALA A 224 -5.63 -99.15 -55.80
N GLU A 225 -4.80 -99.52 -54.82
CA GLU A 225 -4.32 -100.88 -54.64
C GLU A 225 -5.45 -101.90 -54.49
N GLU A 226 -6.49 -101.61 -53.69
CA GLU A 226 -7.64 -102.51 -53.56
C GLU A 226 -8.34 -102.73 -54.91
N ILE A 227 -8.56 -101.66 -55.68
CA ILE A 227 -9.17 -101.77 -57.01
C ILE A 227 -8.25 -102.55 -57.95
N HIS A 228 -6.93 -102.31 -57.91
CA HIS A 228 -5.95 -103.05 -58.71
C HIS A 228 -6.01 -104.55 -58.40
N TYR A 229 -5.92 -104.93 -57.12
CA TYR A 229 -5.99 -106.33 -56.72
C TYR A 229 -7.32 -106.99 -57.08
N ARG A 230 -8.43 -106.26 -57.04
CA ARG A 230 -9.74 -106.77 -57.48
C ARG A 230 -9.79 -106.97 -58.99
N LEU A 231 -9.19 -106.06 -59.76
CA LEU A 231 -9.15 -106.11 -61.21
C LEU A 231 -8.22 -107.22 -61.71
N ASP A 232 -7.02 -107.33 -61.13
CA ASP A 232 -6.06 -108.43 -61.37
C ASP A 232 -6.69 -109.79 -61.05
N ARG A 233 -7.40 -109.90 -59.91
CA ARG A 233 -8.12 -111.12 -59.54
C ARG A 233 -9.18 -111.48 -60.58
N LEU A 234 -10.00 -110.52 -61.01
CA LEU A 234 -11.03 -110.74 -62.02
C LEU A 234 -10.40 -111.12 -63.37
N TYR A 235 -9.33 -110.44 -63.79
CA TYR A 235 -8.58 -110.76 -65.00
C TYR A 235 -8.08 -112.21 -64.96
N LEU A 236 -7.37 -112.61 -63.91
CA LEU A 236 -6.90 -113.98 -63.73
C LEU A 236 -8.05 -115.00 -63.68
N GLU A 237 -9.16 -114.69 -62.99
CA GLU A 237 -10.34 -115.55 -62.92
C GLU A 237 -11.00 -115.74 -64.29
N THR A 238 -11.08 -114.67 -65.11
CA THR A 238 -11.62 -114.75 -66.48
C THR A 238 -10.74 -115.56 -67.42
N ILE A 239 -9.41 -115.46 -67.31
CA ILE A 239 -8.47 -116.31 -68.06
C ILE A 239 -8.65 -117.78 -67.65
N HIS A 240 -8.75 -118.07 -66.35
CA HIS A 240 -8.91 -119.44 -65.86
C HIS A 240 -10.29 -120.04 -66.21
N ALA A 241 -11.36 -119.25 -66.18
CA ALA A 241 -12.71 -119.70 -66.54
C ALA A 241 -12.89 -119.88 -68.05
N GLY A 242 -12.25 -119.05 -68.88
CA GLY A 242 -12.26 -119.15 -70.35
C GLY A 242 -11.47 -120.35 -70.90
N GLY A 243 -10.50 -120.87 -70.12
CA GLY A 243 -9.68 -122.03 -70.50
C GLY A 243 -10.46 -123.33 -70.71
N SER A 244 -11.72 -123.42 -70.27
CA SER A 244 -12.55 -124.62 -70.48
C SER A 244 -13.41 -124.58 -71.76
N ASN A 245 -13.52 -123.46 -72.48
CA ASN A 245 -14.56 -123.33 -73.54
C ASN A 245 -14.22 -122.52 -74.81
N LEU A 246 -12.98 -122.12 -75.11
CA LEU A 246 -12.69 -121.42 -76.37
C LEU A 246 -11.34 -121.79 -77.00
N GLN A 247 -11.37 -122.65 -78.01
CA GLN A 247 -10.32 -122.83 -79.01
C GLN A 247 -10.34 -121.69 -80.07
N ALA A 248 -10.85 -120.50 -79.70
CA ALA A 248 -11.08 -119.37 -80.59
C ALA A 248 -11.07 -118.01 -79.85
N MET A 249 -10.29 -117.88 -78.78
CA MET A 249 -9.88 -116.56 -78.28
C MET A 249 -8.52 -116.26 -78.91
N ASP A 250 -8.54 -115.36 -79.90
CA ASP A 250 -7.37 -114.97 -80.67
C ASP A 250 -6.34 -114.30 -79.74
N GLY A 251 -5.05 -114.61 -79.87
CA GLY A 251 -4.03 -114.04 -78.98
C GLY A 251 -4.02 -112.50 -78.97
N ALA A 252 -4.52 -111.90 -80.06
CA ALA A 252 -4.67 -110.46 -80.22
C ALA A 252 -5.70 -109.81 -79.27
N THR A 253 -6.76 -110.51 -78.85
CA THR A 253 -7.77 -109.94 -77.94
C THR A 253 -7.33 -109.97 -76.48
N SER A 254 -6.46 -110.91 -76.10
CA SER A 254 -5.86 -110.94 -74.76
C SER A 254 -4.82 -109.84 -74.59
N THR A 255 -4.01 -109.57 -75.62
CA THR A 255 -3.00 -108.49 -75.59
C THR A 255 -3.64 -107.11 -75.61
N ALA A 256 -4.74 -106.93 -76.37
CA ALA A 256 -5.49 -105.68 -76.36
C ALA A 256 -6.12 -105.38 -74.99
N LEU A 257 -6.64 -106.40 -74.29
CA LEU A 257 -7.20 -106.25 -72.94
C LEU A 257 -6.11 -105.91 -71.91
N GLU A 258 -4.91 -106.47 -72.06
CA GLU A 258 -3.75 -106.16 -71.21
C GLU A 258 -3.28 -104.72 -71.40
N GLU A 259 -3.21 -104.22 -72.64
CA GLU A 259 -2.90 -102.81 -72.93
C GLU A 259 -3.97 -101.84 -72.38
N GLU A 260 -5.25 -102.20 -72.50
CA GLU A 260 -6.35 -101.42 -71.91
C GLU A 260 -6.29 -101.42 -70.37
N LEU A 261 -5.90 -102.54 -69.75
CA LEU A 261 -5.72 -102.67 -68.31
C LEU A 261 -4.56 -101.81 -67.80
N GLU A 262 -3.41 -101.84 -68.50
CA GLU A 262 -2.25 -100.99 -68.19
C GLU A 262 -2.56 -99.51 -68.34
N SER A 263 -3.42 -99.14 -69.30
CA SER A 263 -3.91 -97.76 -69.45
C SER A 263 -4.89 -97.35 -68.35
N LEU A 264 -5.64 -98.29 -67.78
CA LEU A 264 -6.68 -98.01 -66.78
C LEU A 264 -6.10 -97.80 -65.37
N TYR A 265 -4.97 -98.43 -65.03
CA TYR A 265 -4.31 -98.27 -63.72
C TYR A 265 -3.98 -96.82 -63.32
N PRO A 266 -3.34 -95.99 -64.16
CA PRO A 266 -3.11 -94.58 -63.81
C PRO A 266 -4.42 -93.78 -63.68
N GLU A 267 -5.47 -94.16 -64.40
CA GLU A 267 -6.79 -93.53 -64.26
C GLU A 267 -7.45 -93.91 -62.93
N ILE A 268 -7.31 -95.17 -62.48
CA ILE A 268 -7.78 -95.63 -61.16
C ILE A 268 -7.07 -94.87 -60.04
N GLU A 269 -5.75 -94.65 -60.15
CA GLU A 269 -4.98 -93.88 -59.16
C GLU A 269 -5.49 -92.43 -59.05
N ILE A 270 -5.71 -91.76 -60.19
CA ILE A 270 -6.26 -90.39 -60.24
C ILE A 270 -7.69 -90.35 -59.67
N LEU A 271 -8.53 -91.34 -60.01
CA LEU A 271 -9.91 -91.41 -59.52
C LEU A 271 -9.98 -91.73 -58.02
N ALA A 272 -9.08 -92.58 -57.51
CA ALA A 272 -8.94 -92.85 -56.09
C ALA A 272 -8.51 -91.59 -55.32
N GLU A 273 -7.58 -90.82 -55.89
CA GLU A 273 -7.14 -89.54 -55.33
C GLU A 273 -8.29 -88.53 -55.32
N MET A 274 -8.99 -88.36 -56.44
CA MET A 274 -10.14 -87.46 -56.54
C MET A 274 -11.26 -87.83 -55.57
N SER A 275 -11.57 -89.13 -55.46
CA SER A 275 -12.61 -89.65 -54.56
C SER A 275 -12.27 -89.43 -53.10
N THR A 276 -11.05 -89.80 -52.67
CA THR A 276 -10.60 -89.59 -51.29
C THR A 276 -10.47 -88.11 -50.95
N ARG A 277 -10.03 -87.29 -51.91
CA ARG A 277 -9.94 -85.85 -51.74
C ARG A 277 -11.32 -85.22 -51.54
N GLN A 278 -12.30 -85.60 -52.36
CA GLN A 278 -13.66 -85.07 -52.29
C GLN A 278 -14.42 -85.56 -51.04
N GLN A 279 -14.27 -86.83 -50.66
CA GLN A 279 -15.03 -87.42 -49.55
C GLN A 279 -14.47 -87.09 -48.17
N PHE A 280 -13.13 -87.00 -48.03
CA PHE A 280 -12.50 -86.88 -46.72
C PHE A 280 -11.65 -85.62 -46.58
N HIS A 281 -10.74 -85.37 -47.51
CA HIS A 281 -9.78 -84.28 -47.38
C HIS A 281 -10.44 -82.89 -47.37
N GLU A 282 -11.23 -82.57 -48.40
CA GLU A 282 -11.87 -81.25 -48.54
C GLU A 282 -12.85 -80.95 -47.40
N PRO A 283 -13.71 -81.90 -46.95
CA PRO A 283 -14.56 -81.68 -45.78
C PRO A 283 -13.80 -81.44 -44.48
N ILE A 284 -12.72 -82.20 -44.21
CA ILE A 284 -11.92 -82.04 -43.00
C ILE A 284 -11.22 -80.67 -42.99
N LEU A 285 -10.67 -80.24 -44.13
CA LEU A 285 -10.05 -78.91 -44.24
C LEU A 285 -11.08 -77.80 -44.07
N ARG A 286 -12.27 -77.93 -44.66
CA ARG A 286 -13.34 -76.95 -44.54
C ARG A 286 -13.81 -76.80 -43.10
N GLU A 287 -13.99 -77.91 -42.38
CA GLU A 287 -14.41 -77.86 -40.98
C GLU A 287 -13.32 -77.23 -40.08
N LEU A 288 -12.05 -77.56 -40.34
CA LEU A 288 -10.92 -76.98 -39.62
C LEU A 288 -10.81 -75.47 -39.87
N GLN A 289 -11.05 -75.02 -41.11
CA GLN A 289 -11.08 -73.61 -41.45
C GLN A 289 -12.28 -72.89 -40.83
N ASN A 290 -13.48 -73.50 -40.86
CA ASN A 290 -14.68 -72.95 -40.23
C ASN A 290 -14.49 -72.75 -38.72
N GLU A 291 -13.96 -73.75 -38.02
CA GLU A 291 -13.66 -73.67 -36.57
C GLU A 291 -12.59 -72.61 -36.28
N HIS A 292 -11.56 -72.51 -37.13
CA HIS A 292 -10.53 -71.48 -37.02
C HIS A 292 -11.13 -70.07 -37.18
N ASP A 293 -11.96 -69.87 -38.21
CA ASP A 293 -12.62 -68.60 -38.48
C ASP A 293 -13.59 -68.23 -37.34
N GLN A 294 -14.34 -69.18 -36.79
CA GLN A 294 -15.20 -68.96 -35.63
C GLN A 294 -14.42 -68.57 -34.37
N LEU A 295 -13.31 -69.26 -34.08
CA LEU A 295 -12.43 -68.90 -32.96
C LEU A 295 -11.78 -67.52 -33.17
N ARG A 296 -11.45 -67.18 -34.42
CA ARG A 296 -10.90 -65.87 -34.78
C ARG A 296 -11.93 -64.76 -34.56
N VAL A 297 -13.16 -64.93 -35.03
CA VAL A 297 -14.24 -63.96 -34.82
C VAL A 297 -14.53 -63.80 -33.32
N ALA A 298 -14.71 -64.91 -32.58
CA ALA A 298 -14.98 -64.86 -31.15
C ALA A 298 -13.82 -64.26 -30.33
N SER A 299 -12.56 -64.47 -30.76
CA SER A 299 -11.40 -63.82 -30.11
C SER A 299 -11.29 -62.34 -30.45
N GLN A 300 -11.64 -61.94 -31.67
CA GLN A 300 -11.70 -60.55 -32.08
C GLN A 300 -12.78 -59.79 -31.30
N GLU A 301 -13.99 -60.33 -31.18
CA GLU A 301 -15.08 -59.71 -30.39
C GLU A 301 -14.66 -59.52 -28.93
N LYS A 302 -13.99 -60.50 -28.32
CA LYS A 302 -13.44 -60.37 -26.96
C LYS A 302 -12.35 -59.30 -26.89
N LEU A 303 -11.46 -59.21 -27.89
CA LEU A 303 -10.43 -58.17 -27.93
C LEU A 303 -11.01 -56.77 -28.12
N GLU A 304 -12.08 -56.63 -28.90
CA GLU A 304 -12.81 -55.36 -29.07
C GLU A 304 -13.47 -54.94 -27.74
N GLN A 305 -14.15 -55.87 -27.06
CA GLN A 305 -14.72 -55.62 -25.73
C GLN A 305 -13.65 -55.23 -24.69
N ALA A 306 -12.48 -55.87 -24.75
CA ALA A 306 -11.33 -55.53 -23.92
C ALA A 306 -10.82 -54.11 -24.19
N LEU A 307 -10.73 -53.73 -25.46
CA LEU A 307 -10.30 -52.40 -25.89
C LEU A 307 -11.30 -51.32 -25.45
N ASP A 308 -12.60 -51.55 -25.60
CA ASP A 308 -13.65 -50.64 -25.13
C ASP A 308 -13.55 -50.42 -23.61
N MET A 309 -13.36 -51.49 -22.83
CA MET A 309 -13.18 -51.39 -21.38
C MET A 309 -11.95 -50.55 -21.00
N LEU A 310 -10.83 -50.72 -21.71
CA LEU A 310 -9.62 -49.93 -21.50
C LEU A 310 -9.81 -48.45 -21.89
N ILE A 311 -10.55 -48.18 -22.97
CA ILE A 311 -10.90 -46.82 -23.38
C ILE A 311 -11.74 -46.15 -22.29
N GLU A 312 -12.81 -46.80 -21.81
CA GLU A 312 -13.66 -46.26 -20.73
C GLU A 312 -12.85 -45.96 -19.47
N MET A 313 -11.97 -46.88 -19.06
CA MET A 313 -11.08 -46.67 -17.91
C MET A 313 -10.15 -45.48 -18.11
N THR A 314 -9.60 -45.32 -19.32
CA THR A 314 -8.68 -44.20 -19.64
C THR A 314 -9.41 -42.87 -19.66
N LEU A 315 -10.58 -42.79 -20.31
CA LEU A 315 -11.42 -41.59 -20.35
C LEU A 315 -11.87 -41.18 -18.95
N SER A 316 -12.29 -42.15 -18.13
CA SER A 316 -12.71 -41.87 -16.76
C SER A 316 -11.55 -41.36 -15.89
N LYS A 317 -10.33 -41.91 -16.05
CA LYS A 317 -9.15 -41.39 -15.36
C LYS A 317 -8.82 -39.97 -15.82
N GLN A 318 -8.92 -39.70 -17.12
CA GLN A 318 -8.67 -38.37 -17.65
C GLN A 318 -9.65 -37.32 -17.10
N ASP A 319 -10.94 -37.64 -17.02
CA ASP A 319 -11.94 -36.76 -16.39
C ASP A 319 -11.59 -36.46 -14.93
N LEU A 320 -11.21 -37.48 -14.16
CA LEU A 320 -10.79 -37.30 -12.76
C LEU A 320 -9.51 -36.46 -12.63
N THR A 321 -8.54 -36.63 -13.53
CA THR A 321 -7.34 -35.77 -13.54
C THR A 321 -7.65 -34.33 -13.91
N ASN A 322 -8.59 -34.09 -14.84
CA ASN A 322 -9.04 -32.75 -15.18
C ASN A 322 -9.75 -32.08 -14.00
N GLN A 323 -10.64 -32.82 -13.31
CA GLN A 323 -11.29 -32.33 -12.10
C GLN A 323 -10.29 -32.00 -11.00
N LEU A 324 -9.24 -32.81 -10.83
CA LEU A 324 -8.16 -32.53 -9.88
C LEU A 324 -7.34 -31.29 -10.28
N GLY A 325 -7.00 -31.14 -11.56
CA GLY A 325 -6.22 -30.00 -12.06
C GLY A 325 -6.97 -28.67 -11.93
N VAL A 326 -8.26 -28.64 -12.26
CA VAL A 326 -9.11 -27.45 -12.02
C VAL A 326 -9.13 -27.10 -10.53
N ARG A 327 -9.13 -28.10 -9.64
CA ARG A 327 -9.10 -27.87 -8.20
C ARG A 327 -7.77 -27.34 -7.69
N GLU A 328 -6.67 -27.92 -8.14
CA GLU A 328 -5.34 -27.47 -7.77
C GLU A 328 -5.15 -26.00 -8.15
N SER A 329 -5.57 -25.61 -9.36
CA SER A 329 -5.55 -24.21 -9.77
C SER A 329 -6.46 -23.31 -8.90
N SER A 330 -7.65 -23.79 -8.51
CA SER A 330 -8.54 -23.02 -7.63
C SER A 330 -8.00 -22.84 -6.21
N LEU A 331 -7.26 -23.84 -5.70
CA LEU A 331 -6.61 -23.79 -4.39
C LEU A 331 -5.41 -22.85 -4.44
N GLU A 332 -4.61 -22.92 -5.50
CA GLU A 332 -3.47 -22.02 -5.72
C GLU A 332 -3.93 -20.56 -5.78
N LEU A 333 -5.01 -20.26 -6.52
CA LEU A 333 -5.59 -18.91 -6.55
C LEU A 333 -6.08 -18.46 -5.18
N LEU A 334 -6.73 -19.35 -4.42
CA LEU A 334 -7.20 -19.04 -3.08
C LEU A 334 -6.05 -18.80 -2.10
N GLU A 335 -4.96 -19.56 -2.20
CA GLU A 335 -3.74 -19.37 -1.41
C GLU A 335 -3.02 -18.07 -1.76
N GLN A 336 -2.92 -17.74 -3.05
CA GLN A 336 -2.38 -16.45 -3.51
C GLN A 336 -3.23 -15.28 -3.01
N LEU A 337 -4.56 -15.39 -3.08
CA LEU A 337 -5.46 -14.34 -2.58
C LEU A 337 -5.35 -14.21 -1.05
N ALA A 338 -5.19 -15.32 -0.32
CA ALA A 338 -4.96 -15.30 1.12
C ALA A 338 -3.63 -14.63 1.48
N ALA A 339 -2.57 -14.91 0.72
CA ALA A 339 -1.26 -14.29 0.91
C ALA A 339 -1.30 -12.78 0.63
N LEU A 340 -1.99 -12.36 -0.44
CA LEU A 340 -2.21 -10.94 -0.74
C LEU A 340 -2.98 -10.25 0.38
N TYR A 341 -4.07 -10.86 0.85
CA TYR A 341 -4.84 -10.35 1.99
C TYR A 341 -3.98 -10.18 3.24
N GLN A 342 -3.14 -11.16 3.59
CA GLN A 342 -2.23 -11.07 4.74
C GLN A 342 -1.19 -9.97 4.59
N SER A 343 -0.68 -9.75 3.37
CA SER A 343 0.29 -8.69 3.10
C SER A 343 -0.31 -7.28 3.21
N GLU A 344 -1.58 -7.12 2.81
CA GLU A 344 -2.28 -5.84 2.80
C GLU A 344 -2.89 -5.51 4.18
N ALA A 345 -3.46 -6.50 4.87
CA ALA A 345 -4.09 -6.30 6.16
C ALA A 345 -3.09 -6.05 7.30
N GLY A 346 -1.77 -6.25 7.06
CA GLY A 346 -0.74 -6.17 8.09
C GLY A 346 -0.98 -7.11 9.28
N SER A 347 -1.91 -8.04 9.13
CA SER A 347 -2.42 -8.93 10.15
C SER A 347 -1.79 -10.29 9.89
N GLU A 348 -0.81 -10.65 10.73
CA GLU A 348 -0.40 -12.04 10.88
C GLU A 348 -1.59 -12.83 11.46
N LEU A 349 -2.50 -13.27 10.59
CA LEU A 349 -3.35 -14.40 10.91
C LEU A 349 -2.41 -15.58 11.17
N VAL A 350 -2.26 -15.90 12.45
CA VAL A 350 -1.55 -17.05 13.01
C VAL A 350 -1.76 -18.27 12.12
N THR A 351 -0.79 -18.52 11.25
CA THR A 351 -0.72 -19.75 10.50
C THR A 351 0.07 -20.72 11.36
N GLN A 352 -0.63 -21.55 12.13
CA GLN A 352 -0.39 -23.01 12.27
C GLN A 352 -1.16 -23.62 13.46
N PRO A 353 -1.63 -24.89 13.37
CA PRO A 353 -0.73 -26.04 13.13
C PRO A 353 -1.20 -27.20 12.23
N SER A 354 -0.18 -27.90 11.74
CA SER A 354 -0.12 -29.33 11.44
C SER A 354 -0.81 -29.88 10.19
N PHE A 355 -0.01 -30.13 9.16
CA PHE A 355 -0.07 -31.42 8.48
C PHE A 355 1.32 -32.05 8.40
N ARG A 356 1.45 -33.11 9.19
CA ARG A 356 2.55 -34.05 9.23
C ARG A 356 2.53 -34.85 7.92
N ARG A 357 3.51 -34.64 7.04
CA ARG A 357 3.97 -35.68 6.12
C ARG A 357 5.49 -35.74 6.13
N GLU A 358 5.96 -36.66 6.97
CA GLU A 358 7.13 -37.48 6.73
C GLU A 358 7.18 -37.90 5.26
N SER A 359 8.17 -37.43 4.49
CA SER A 359 8.74 -38.28 3.45
C SER A 359 10.23 -38.01 3.33
N LEU A 360 10.96 -39.05 3.71
CA LEU A 360 12.39 -39.22 3.64
C LEU A 360 12.88 -39.10 2.19
N ARG A 361 13.80 -38.17 1.91
CA ARG A 361 14.90 -38.43 0.96
C ARG A 361 16.14 -37.60 1.27
N ARG A 362 17.09 -38.31 1.92
CA ARG A 362 18.56 -38.25 1.82
C ARG A 362 19.26 -36.88 1.65
N ARG A 363 19.78 -36.45 2.80
CA ARG A 363 21.09 -35.82 3.13
C ARG A 363 22.21 -35.82 2.06
N SER A 364 23.00 -34.74 2.16
CA SER A 364 24.45 -34.55 1.91
C SER A 364 24.80 -33.86 0.55
N LEU A 365 25.54 -32.74 0.45
CA LEU A 365 26.58 -32.10 1.28
C LEU A 365 26.77 -30.59 0.94
N GLN A 366 26.99 -29.78 2.00
CA GLN A 366 27.94 -28.64 2.14
C GLN A 366 27.47 -27.19 1.82
N PRO A 367 28.03 -26.17 2.53
CA PRO A 367 27.27 -25.31 3.44
C PRO A 367 27.47 -23.78 3.23
N GLY A 368 26.50 -22.98 3.68
CA GLY A 368 26.55 -21.52 3.63
C GLY A 368 25.81 -20.86 4.79
N LEU A 369 26.44 -20.91 5.97
CA LEU A 369 26.63 -19.78 6.90
C LEU A 369 25.40 -18.97 7.41
N PHE A 370 25.19 -19.15 8.71
CA PHE A 370 24.70 -18.21 9.75
C PHE A 370 23.19 -17.94 9.91
N LEU A 371 22.57 -18.76 10.77
CA LEU A 371 21.66 -18.24 11.81
C LEU A 371 22.48 -17.38 12.79
N ALA A 372 22.06 -16.12 13.00
CA ALA A 372 22.50 -15.31 14.12
C ALA A 372 21.47 -15.43 15.26
N THR A 373 21.94 -16.08 16.32
CA THR A 373 21.32 -16.22 17.64
C THR A 373 21.11 -14.86 18.30
N ARG A 374 19.99 -14.73 19.01
CA ARG A 374 19.59 -13.54 19.78
C ARG A 374 20.19 -13.55 21.18
N THR A 375 20.43 -12.34 21.71
CA THR A 375 20.73 -11.89 23.10
C THR A 375 22.21 -11.72 23.50
N PRO A 376 22.54 -10.84 24.47
CA PRO A 376 22.22 -9.41 24.58
C PRO A 376 23.48 -8.55 24.93
N THR A 377 23.32 -7.21 24.96
CA THR A 377 24.24 -6.17 25.52
C THR A 377 25.57 -5.86 24.81
N ALA A 378 25.54 -4.86 23.90
CA ALA A 378 26.65 -3.94 23.52
C ALA A 378 26.06 -2.76 22.69
N PRO A 379 26.76 -1.60 22.55
CA PRO A 379 26.15 -0.29 22.33
C PRO A 379 25.58 -0.09 20.92
N VAL A 380 24.62 0.84 20.82
CA VAL A 380 23.70 1.19 19.72
C VAL A 380 24.34 1.57 18.36
N ALA A 381 25.63 1.33 18.14
CA ALA A 381 26.35 1.72 16.93
C ALA A 381 26.74 0.50 16.07
N ALA A 382 25.78 -0.22 15.49
CA ALA A 382 25.99 -1.11 14.34
C ALA A 382 24.68 -1.72 13.78
N GLN A 383 23.56 -0.98 13.76
CA GLN A 383 22.36 -1.44 13.07
C GLN A 383 22.34 -0.90 11.63
N PRO A 384 22.51 -1.75 10.59
CA PRO A 384 22.56 -1.33 9.19
C PRO A 384 21.23 -0.74 8.70
N SER A 385 20.14 -1.00 9.42
CA SER A 385 18.84 -0.38 9.19
C SER A 385 18.81 1.08 9.63
N LEU A 386 19.47 1.43 10.74
CA LEU A 386 19.53 2.80 11.26
C LEU A 386 20.48 3.66 10.41
N GLU A 387 21.61 3.11 9.94
CA GLU A 387 22.46 3.79 8.96
C GLU A 387 21.76 4.03 7.63
N ARG A 388 20.96 3.08 7.14
CA ARG A 388 20.15 3.29 5.92
C ARG A 388 19.10 4.36 6.11
N LEU A 389 18.47 4.41 7.29
CA LEU A 389 17.44 5.40 7.61
C LEU A 389 18.06 6.80 7.79
N LEU A 390 19.19 6.92 8.50
CA LEU A 390 19.92 8.19 8.63
C LEU A 390 20.45 8.69 7.28
N ARG A 391 20.93 7.80 6.41
CA ARG A 391 21.32 8.14 5.04
C ARG A 391 20.11 8.53 4.18
N GLY A 392 18.95 7.91 4.40
CA GLY A 392 17.68 8.30 3.76
C GLY A 392 17.13 9.64 4.26
N VAL A 393 17.48 10.06 5.47
CA VAL A 393 17.12 11.36 6.06
C VAL A 393 18.23 12.42 5.84
N GLY A 394 19.30 12.07 5.12
CA GLY A 394 20.38 13.00 4.77
C GLY A 394 21.27 13.42 5.95
N VAL A 395 21.25 12.67 7.07
CA VAL A 395 22.06 12.98 8.26
C VAL A 395 23.28 12.06 8.28
N PRO A 396 24.52 12.59 8.16
CA PRO A 396 25.71 11.76 8.29
C PRO A 396 25.84 11.25 9.74
N PRO A 397 26.18 9.96 9.95
CA PRO A 397 26.23 9.34 11.28
C PRO A 397 27.26 9.99 12.22
N GLU A 398 28.23 10.73 11.66
CA GLU A 398 29.27 11.43 12.43
C GLU A 398 28.77 12.67 13.18
N SER A 399 27.61 13.23 12.79
CA SER A 399 27.05 14.44 13.41
C SER A 399 26.49 14.18 14.83
N ILE A 400 26.16 12.93 15.16
CA ILE A 400 25.62 12.54 16.47
C ILE A 400 26.75 12.32 17.49
N LEU A 401 28.00 12.13 17.04
CA LEU A 401 29.13 11.76 17.89
C LEU A 401 29.99 12.94 18.36
N HIS A 402 29.81 14.14 17.81
CA HIS A 402 30.57 15.32 18.22
C HIS A 402 29.71 16.32 19.00
N SER A 403 29.38 15.92 20.24
CA SER A 403 28.99 16.89 21.26
C SER A 403 30.22 17.60 21.80
N ARG A 404 30.43 18.83 21.30
CA ARG A 404 30.94 20.00 22.03
C ARG A 404 32.44 20.03 22.35
N GLU A 405 33.13 21.02 21.78
CA GLU A 405 33.88 22.07 22.51
C GLU A 405 34.65 22.94 21.50
N ASN A 406 34.01 23.98 20.96
CA ASN A 406 34.55 25.34 20.84
C ASN A 406 33.49 26.22 20.20
N GLY A 407 33.30 27.42 20.75
CA GLY A 407 32.28 28.38 20.32
C GLY A 407 32.94 29.48 19.50
N GLY A 408 32.94 29.35 18.18
CA GLY A 408 33.34 30.38 17.24
C GLY A 408 32.19 30.83 16.32
N VAL A 409 32.25 32.07 15.83
CA VAL A 409 31.31 32.60 14.81
C VAL A 409 31.46 31.85 13.49
N SER A 410 32.65 31.31 13.21
CA SER A 410 32.93 30.37 12.10
C SER A 410 32.07 29.11 12.19
N ASP A 411 31.95 28.52 13.38
CA ASP A 411 31.21 27.28 13.60
C ASP A 411 29.71 27.48 13.45
N LEU A 412 29.20 28.69 13.75
CA LEU A 412 27.82 29.06 13.47
C LEU A 412 27.55 29.22 11.97
N HIS A 413 28.51 29.78 11.22
CA HIS A 413 28.39 29.89 9.77
C HIS A 413 28.48 28.52 9.09
N GLU A 414 29.42 27.68 9.52
CA GLU A 414 29.56 26.30 9.05
C GLU A 414 28.35 25.45 9.43
N LYS A 415 27.77 25.62 10.63
CA LYS A 415 26.49 25.00 11.00
C LYS A 415 25.33 25.50 10.15
N ARG A 416 25.24 26.80 9.85
CA ARG A 416 24.18 27.33 8.98
C ARG A 416 24.32 26.80 7.55
N TYR A 417 25.54 26.73 7.04
CA TYR A 417 25.85 26.17 5.73
C TYR A 417 25.49 24.68 5.68
N HIS A 418 25.92 23.91 6.67
CA HIS A 418 25.57 22.50 6.79
C HIS A 418 24.06 22.27 6.95
N ILE A 419 23.34 23.13 7.70
CA ILE A 419 21.87 23.05 7.81
C ILE A 419 21.22 23.37 6.46
N SER A 420 21.70 24.35 5.71
CA SER A 420 21.17 24.61 4.37
C SER A 420 21.46 23.47 3.40
N GLU A 421 22.63 22.85 3.49
CA GLU A 421 23.02 21.71 2.65
C GLU A 421 22.24 20.45 3.01
N THR A 422 21.97 20.19 4.30
CA THR A 422 21.10 19.08 4.71
C THR A 422 19.64 19.33 4.35
N LEU A 423 19.14 20.57 4.43
CA LEU A 423 17.80 20.90 3.98
C LEU A 423 17.66 20.76 2.45
N GLN A 424 18.66 21.18 1.70
CA GLN A 424 18.67 21.01 0.24
C GLN A 424 18.81 19.54 -0.14
N GLY A 425 19.64 18.78 0.56
CA GLY A 425 19.75 17.33 0.44
C GLY A 425 18.45 16.61 0.78
N LEU A 426 17.72 17.06 1.82
CA LEU A 426 16.41 16.52 2.19
C LEU A 426 15.35 16.83 1.13
N SER A 427 15.32 18.06 0.58
CA SER A 427 14.42 18.41 -0.52
C SER A 427 14.66 17.50 -1.72
N ILE A 428 15.92 17.39 -2.18
CA ILE A 428 16.26 16.57 -3.34
C ILE A 428 15.99 15.07 -3.07
N ALA A 429 16.25 14.58 -1.86
CA ALA A 429 16.01 13.19 -1.49
C ALA A 429 14.52 12.84 -1.30
N VAL A 430 13.67 13.81 -0.94
CA VAL A 430 12.22 13.63 -0.88
C VAL A 430 11.61 13.78 -2.28
N ASP A 431 12.09 14.74 -3.08
CA ASP A 431 11.56 15.02 -4.40
C ASP A 431 11.94 13.93 -5.41
N ALA A 432 13.13 13.33 -5.34
CA ALA A 432 13.57 12.29 -6.27
C ALA A 432 12.68 11.01 -6.30
N PRO A 433 12.37 10.35 -5.16
CA PRO A 433 11.47 9.18 -5.14
C PRO A 433 10.01 9.57 -5.39
N LEU A 434 9.62 10.80 -5.05
CA LEU A 434 8.27 11.30 -5.32
C LEU A 434 8.07 11.52 -6.83
N VAL A 435 9.07 12.09 -7.52
CA VAL A 435 9.05 12.27 -8.97
C VAL A 435 9.07 10.92 -9.71
N THR A 436 9.86 9.94 -9.25
CA THR A 436 9.87 8.61 -9.89
C THR A 436 8.59 7.81 -9.68
N SER A 437 7.84 8.06 -8.59
CA SER A 437 6.54 7.42 -8.35
C SER A 437 5.37 8.17 -8.99
N LEU A 438 5.42 9.51 -9.06
CA LEU A 438 4.41 10.33 -9.71
C LEU A 438 4.52 10.30 -11.24
N ALA A 439 5.71 10.27 -11.81
CA ALA A 439 5.90 10.24 -13.28
C ALA A 439 5.15 9.10 -14.00
N PRO A 440 5.21 7.83 -13.55
CA PRO A 440 4.42 6.76 -14.16
C PRO A 440 2.92 6.90 -13.91
N LEU A 441 2.50 7.46 -12.76
CA LEU A 441 1.09 7.72 -12.46
C LEU A 441 0.51 8.84 -13.34
N ASP A 442 1.26 9.93 -13.53
CA ASP A 442 0.91 11.02 -14.44
C ASP A 442 0.84 10.53 -15.88
N ASN A 443 1.84 9.74 -16.32
CA ASN A 443 1.81 9.12 -17.65
C ASN A 443 0.60 8.18 -17.83
N ALA A 444 0.28 7.36 -16.82
CA ALA A 444 -0.88 6.47 -16.87
C ALA A 444 -2.19 7.27 -16.89
N SER A 445 -2.32 8.32 -16.09
CA SER A 445 -3.49 9.19 -16.07
C SER A 445 -3.66 9.96 -17.38
N GLN A 446 -2.55 10.40 -18.00
CA GLN A 446 -2.54 11.05 -19.29
C GLN A 446 -2.90 10.07 -20.41
N LEU A 447 -2.40 8.84 -20.37
CA LEU A 447 -2.78 7.78 -21.31
C LEU A 447 -4.27 7.40 -21.18
N LEU A 448 -4.78 7.33 -19.94
CA LEU A 448 -6.20 7.10 -19.67
C LEU A 448 -7.06 8.29 -20.15
N ARG A 449 -6.62 9.53 -19.94
CA ARG A 449 -7.27 10.72 -20.53
C ARG A 449 -7.26 10.65 -22.06
N CYS A 450 -6.13 10.35 -22.66
CA CYS A 450 -5.99 10.26 -24.11
C CYS A 450 -6.85 9.15 -24.69
N SER A 451 -6.98 8.00 -24.02
CA SER A 451 -7.81 6.88 -24.49
C SER A 451 -9.31 7.12 -24.29
N LEU A 452 -9.71 7.73 -23.16
CA LEU A 452 -11.09 8.18 -22.92
C LEU A 452 -11.55 9.23 -23.94
N HIS A 453 -10.63 10.09 -24.39
CA HIS A 453 -10.92 11.17 -25.32
C HIS A 453 -10.58 10.87 -26.79
N ALA A 454 -10.00 9.69 -27.10
CA ALA A 454 -9.62 9.31 -28.46
C ALA A 454 -10.82 9.26 -29.44
N ASN A 455 -12.04 9.03 -28.91
CA ASN A 455 -13.28 8.96 -29.69
C ASN A 455 -14.25 10.12 -29.42
N SER A 456 -13.86 11.14 -28.66
CA SER A 456 -14.70 12.31 -28.40
C SER A 456 -14.25 13.50 -29.26
N HIS A 457 -15.10 13.97 -30.19
CA HIS A 457 -14.85 15.17 -31.00
C HIS A 457 -14.90 16.49 -30.21
N TYR A 458 -15.15 16.42 -28.90
CA TYR A 458 -15.15 17.56 -28.00
C TYR A 458 -13.90 17.49 -27.12
N GLY A 459 -12.92 18.35 -27.41
CA GLY A 459 -11.81 18.57 -26.50
C GLY A 459 -12.34 19.11 -25.18
N THR A 460 -12.02 18.46 -24.06
CA THR A 460 -12.31 18.98 -22.72
C THR A 460 -11.38 20.14 -22.40
N SER A 461 -11.59 21.27 -23.08
CA SER A 461 -11.10 22.57 -22.62
C SER A 461 -12.19 23.16 -21.73
N LEU A 462 -11.88 23.36 -20.45
CA LEU A 462 -12.71 24.14 -19.53
C LEU A 462 -12.60 25.65 -19.81
N ARG A 463 -11.87 26.05 -20.87
CA ARG A 463 -11.77 27.43 -21.31
C ARG A 463 -12.83 27.69 -22.35
N ASP A 464 -13.62 28.73 -22.12
CA ASP A 464 -14.56 29.22 -23.11
C ASP A 464 -13.75 29.68 -24.34
N PRO A 465 -14.03 29.15 -25.56
CA PRO A 465 -13.30 29.56 -26.76
C PRO A 465 -13.42 31.07 -27.03
N SER A 466 -14.45 31.73 -26.50
CA SER A 466 -14.58 33.19 -26.56
C SER A 466 -13.55 33.89 -25.68
N GLU A 467 -13.28 33.39 -24.46
CA GLU A 467 -12.26 33.95 -23.57
C GLU A 467 -10.85 33.70 -24.11
N GLU A 468 -10.60 32.55 -24.76
CA GLU A 468 -9.30 32.24 -25.36
C GLU A 468 -9.03 33.10 -26.60
N SER A 469 -10.07 33.41 -27.39
CA SER A 469 -9.98 34.40 -28.48
C SER A 469 -9.74 35.81 -27.95
N ALA A 470 -10.42 36.20 -26.87
CA ALA A 470 -10.25 37.51 -26.23
C ALA A 470 -8.85 37.65 -25.60
N LEU A 471 -8.31 36.59 -25.00
CA LEU A 471 -6.94 36.57 -24.48
C LEU A 471 -5.91 36.61 -25.61
N SER A 472 -6.15 35.91 -26.72
CA SER A 472 -5.27 35.97 -27.90
C SER A 472 -5.28 37.36 -28.53
N ASP A 473 -6.42 38.04 -28.53
CA ASP A 473 -6.52 39.42 -29.03
C ASP A 473 -5.89 40.42 -28.05
N LEU A 474 -6.06 40.22 -26.73
CA LEU A 474 -5.35 40.98 -25.71
C LEU A 474 -3.83 40.78 -25.85
N GLU A 475 -3.34 39.57 -26.11
CA GLU A 475 -1.93 39.29 -26.31
C GLU A 475 -1.38 39.95 -27.58
N LYS A 476 -2.17 39.99 -28.67
CA LYS A 476 -1.83 40.79 -29.86
C LYS A 476 -1.79 42.29 -29.55
N GLU A 477 -2.70 42.79 -28.72
CA GLU A 477 -2.67 44.19 -28.28
C GLU A 477 -1.48 44.48 -27.38
N LEU A 478 -1.11 43.57 -26.47
CA LEU A 478 0.02 43.71 -25.56
C LEU A 478 1.35 43.62 -26.30
N THR A 479 1.46 42.73 -27.29
CA THR A 479 2.63 42.67 -28.18
C THR A 479 2.70 43.90 -29.10
N SER A 480 1.57 44.43 -29.57
CA SER A 480 1.52 45.71 -30.27
C SER A 480 1.97 46.87 -29.38
N LEU A 481 1.52 46.91 -28.12
CA LEU A 481 1.95 47.88 -27.13
C LEU A 481 3.43 47.74 -26.80
N GLN A 482 3.93 46.52 -26.59
CA GLN A 482 5.34 46.24 -26.34
C GLN A 482 6.19 46.67 -27.54
N ASN A 483 5.74 46.41 -28.77
CA ASN A 483 6.38 46.91 -29.98
C ASN A 483 6.31 48.44 -30.09
N GLY A 484 5.22 49.06 -29.63
CA GLY A 484 5.08 50.51 -29.52
C GLY A 484 6.04 51.12 -28.49
N VAL A 485 6.23 50.45 -27.35
CA VAL A 485 7.18 50.81 -26.29
C VAL A 485 8.63 50.61 -26.76
N HIS A 486 8.92 49.55 -27.51
CA HIS A 486 10.25 49.36 -28.12
C HIS A 486 10.51 50.35 -29.25
N LYS A 487 9.47 50.88 -29.92
CA LYS A 487 9.57 51.97 -30.91
C LYS A 487 9.63 53.36 -30.25
N LEU A 488 9.24 53.50 -28.99
CA LEU A 488 9.43 54.71 -28.22
C LEU A 488 10.92 54.84 -27.88
N ASN A 489 11.58 55.73 -28.60
CA ASN A 489 13.01 55.96 -28.46
C ASN A 489 13.27 56.71 -27.14
N LEU A 490 13.52 55.97 -26.05
CA LEU A 490 13.86 56.51 -24.71
C LEU A 490 15.18 57.31 -24.71
N ASP A 491 15.94 57.24 -25.80
CA ASP A 491 17.15 58.03 -26.03
C ASP A 491 16.87 59.52 -26.30
N VAL A 492 15.63 59.90 -26.63
CA VAL A 492 15.23 61.32 -26.73
C VAL A 492 15.23 62.00 -25.35
N LEU A 493 15.00 61.25 -24.27
CA LEU A 493 15.08 61.76 -22.89
C LEU A 493 16.53 61.81 -22.36
N HIS A 494 17.44 61.03 -22.95
CA HIS A 494 18.87 61.02 -22.60
C HIS A 494 19.73 61.87 -23.55
N GLN A 495 19.16 62.38 -24.66
CA GLN A 495 19.80 63.42 -25.46
C GLN A 495 19.85 64.72 -24.68
N ARG A 496 20.97 64.91 -23.98
CA ARG A 496 21.44 66.18 -23.44
C ARG A 496 21.34 67.23 -24.54
N ASP A 497 20.47 68.20 -24.37
CA ASP A 497 20.27 69.29 -25.32
C ASP A 497 21.61 70.04 -25.46
N GLY A 498 22.29 69.90 -26.60
CA GLY A 498 23.61 70.51 -26.84
C GLY A 498 23.61 72.04 -26.71
N ASN A 499 22.42 72.65 -26.66
CA ASN A 499 22.24 74.07 -26.36
C ASN A 499 22.42 74.40 -24.86
N GLN A 500 22.14 73.46 -23.94
CA GLN A 500 22.42 73.62 -22.50
C GLN A 500 23.93 73.61 -22.22
N ASP A 501 24.70 72.74 -22.89
CA ASP A 501 26.15 72.68 -22.69
C ASP A 501 26.87 73.92 -23.26
N ARG A 502 26.39 74.46 -24.39
CA ARG A 502 26.88 75.76 -24.92
C ARG A 502 26.55 76.96 -24.04
N LEU A 503 25.49 76.89 -23.24
CA LEU A 503 25.17 77.91 -22.25
C LEU A 503 26.08 77.77 -21.02
N ILE A 504 26.41 76.56 -20.59
CA ILE A 504 27.29 76.33 -19.44
C ILE A 504 28.74 76.71 -19.77
N GLU A 505 29.24 76.42 -20.99
CA GLU A 505 30.58 76.85 -21.44
C GLU A 505 30.74 78.38 -21.61
N LYS A 506 29.64 79.13 -21.76
CA LYS A 506 29.70 80.60 -21.86
C LYS A 506 29.73 81.31 -20.51
N TRP A 507 29.52 80.59 -19.41
CA TRP A 507 29.41 81.13 -18.05
C TRP A 507 30.45 80.55 -17.07
N THR A 508 31.42 79.78 -17.58
CA THR A 508 32.69 79.44 -16.93
C THR A 508 33.83 80.07 -17.72
#